data_AF-A0A954H014-F1
#
_entry.id   AF-A0A954H014-F1
#
_cell.length_a   1.000
_cell.length_b   1.000
_cell.length_c   1.000
_cell.angle_alpha   90.00
_cell.angle_beta   90.00
_cell.angle_gamma   90.00
#
_symmetry.space_group_name_H-M   'P 1'
#
loop_
_entity.id
_entity.type
_entity.pdbx_description
1 polymer ?
#
loop_
_entity_poly.entity_id
_entity_poly.type
_entity_poly.pdbx_seq_one_letter_code
_entity_poly.pdbx_strand_id
1 'polypeptide(L)' 'NAIIGGFGSAVLECAAMQGLNTEPFRVLGIPDQFVEHGDRADLLADLGLDSDGLVLAAKELMQRAGQRSATL' A
#
# COMPACT_ATOMS: atom_id res chain seq x y z
N ASN A 1 -8.76 5.78 -1.78
CA ASN A 1 -8.24 6.47 -0.57
C ASN A 1 -6.84 7.00 -0.88
N ALA A 2 -6.46 8.16 -0.35
CA ALA A 2 -5.13 8.76 -0.55
C ALA A 2 -4.05 8.03 0.26
N ILE A 3 -2.80 8.12 -0.18
CA ILE A 3 -1.64 7.58 0.55
C ILE A 3 -1.32 8.44 1.78
N ILE A 4 -1.35 9.76 1.64
CA ILE A 4 -1.00 10.71 2.70
C ILE A 4 -2.26 11.09 3.48
N GLY A 5 -2.22 10.98 4.80
CA GLY A 5 -3.34 11.32 5.68
C GLY A 5 -4.58 10.45 5.46
N GLY A 6 -4.45 9.35 4.73
CA GLY A 6 -5.53 8.44 4.40
C GLY A 6 -5.69 7.32 5.42
N PHE A 7 -6.57 6.36 5.08
CA PHE A 7 -6.84 5.20 5.92
C PHE A 7 -5.57 4.42 6.30
N GLY A 8 -4.69 4.16 5.33
CA GLY A 8 -3.44 3.44 5.59
C GLY A 8 -2.54 4.15 6.59
N SER A 9 -2.45 5.48 6.52
CA SER A 9 -1.70 6.29 7.49
C SER A 9 -2.30 6.17 8.89
N ALA A 10 -3.63 6.31 9.02
CA ALA A 10 -4.31 6.20 10.31
C ALA A 10 -4.14 4.83 10.97
N VAL A 11 -4.14 3.74 10.18
CA VAL A 11 -3.86 2.38 10.68
C VAL A 11 -2.42 2.27 11.18
N LEU A 12 -1.45 2.78 10.41
CA LEU A 12 -0.03 2.80 10.78
C LEU A 12 0.21 3.60 12.06
N GLU A 13 -0.40 4.77 12.17
CA GLU A 13 -0.35 5.63 13.36
C GLU A 13 -0.93 4.90 14.58
N CYS A 14 -2.10 4.29 14.44
CA CYS A 14 -2.73 3.54 15.53
C CYS A 14 -1.88 2.35 15.99
N ALA A 15 -1.31 1.59 15.04
CA ALA A 15 -0.44 0.46 15.34
C ALA A 15 0.85 0.91 16.04
N ALA A 16 1.45 2.01 15.59
CA ALA A 16 2.63 2.60 16.21
C ALA A 16 2.35 3.09 17.64
N MET A 17 1.21 3.75 17.88
CA MET A 17 0.78 4.18 19.22
C MET A 17 0.60 3.01 20.20
N GLN A 18 0.26 1.83 19.69
CA GLN A 18 0.12 0.61 20.48
C GLN A 18 1.44 -0.19 20.63
N GLY A 19 2.55 0.29 20.06
CA GLY A 19 3.84 -0.40 20.10
C GLY A 19 3.86 -1.70 19.28
N LEU A 20 2.97 -1.84 18.30
CA LEU A 20 2.93 -3.00 17.42
C LEU A 20 4.05 -2.93 16.38
N ASN A 21 4.59 -4.08 16.01
CA ASN A 21 5.49 -4.19 14.86
C ASN A 21 4.69 -3.91 13.58
N THR A 22 5.00 -2.81 12.90
CA THR A 22 4.34 -2.37 11.66
C THR A 22 5.03 -2.88 10.40
N GLU A 23 5.91 -3.87 10.53
CA GLU A 23 6.84 -4.22 9.47
C GLU A 23 6.77 -5.74 9.18
N PRO A 24 6.46 -6.17 7.93
CA PRO A 24 6.28 -5.35 6.72
C PRO A 24 4.86 -4.82 6.54
N PHE A 25 4.75 -3.55 6.13
CA PHE A 25 3.48 -2.90 5.81
C PHE A 25 3.61 -2.07 4.54
N ARG A 26 2.53 -2.00 3.76
CA ARG A 26 2.47 -1.19 2.53
C ARG A 26 1.12 -0.52 2.41
N VAL A 27 1.11 0.80 2.25
CA VAL A 27 -0.08 1.58 1.89
C VAL A 27 -0.21 1.59 0.37
N LEU A 28 -1.41 1.26 -0.13
CA LEU A 28 -1.80 1.46 -1.52
C LEU A 28 -2.92 2.50 -1.55
N GLY A 29 -2.80 3.48 -2.45
CA GLY A 29 -3.76 4.57 -2.54
C GLY A 29 -3.40 5.55 -3.64
N ILE A 30 -4.22 6.59 -3.76
CA ILE A 30 -4.02 7.66 -4.72
C ILE A 30 -2.82 8.52 -4.25
N PRO A 31 -1.83 8.76 -5.11
CA PRO A 31 -0.68 9.62 -4.80
C PRO A 31 -1.10 11.09 -4.64
N ASP A 32 -0.29 11.87 -3.94
CA ASP A 32 -0.50 13.31 -3.78
C ASP A 32 -0.04 14.07 -5.04
N GLN A 33 -0.71 13.79 -6.15
CA GLN A 33 -0.52 14.42 -7.44
C GLN A 33 -1.85 14.46 -8.19
N PHE A 34 -1.93 15.32 -9.20
CA PHE A 34 -3.12 15.37 -10.04
C PHE A 34 -3.27 14.07 -10.83
N VAL A 35 -4.47 13.50 -10.82
CA VAL A 35 -4.86 12.35 -11.64
C VAL A 35 -5.68 12.88 -12.81
N GLU A 36 -5.29 12.52 -14.03
CA GLU A 36 -5.97 12.97 -15.25
C GLU A 36 -7.43 12.50 -15.31
N HIS A 37 -8.20 13.12 -16.20
CA HIS A 37 -9.57 12.69 -16.45
C HIS A 37 -9.58 11.48 -17.38
N GLY A 38 -10.33 10.44 -17.02
CA GLY A 38 -10.43 9.22 -17.78
C GLY A 38 -11.47 8.29 -17.17
N ASP A 39 -11.61 7.10 -17.77
CA ASP A 39 -12.43 6.06 -17.16
C ASP A 39 -11.82 5.62 -15.83
N ARG A 40 -12.67 5.35 -14.85
CA ARG A 40 -12.24 4.95 -13.52
C ARG A 40 -11.41 3.67 -13.55
N ALA A 41 -11.75 2.70 -14.37
CA ALA A 41 -11.04 1.43 -14.45
C ALA A 41 -9.61 1.65 -14.95
N ASP A 42 -9.46 2.44 -16.00
CA ASP A 42 -8.16 2.79 -16.59
C ASP A 42 -7.30 3.55 -15.56
N LEU A 43 -7.86 4.56 -14.90
CA LEU A 43 -7.14 5.32 -13.87
C LEU A 43 -6.70 4.45 -12.68
N LEU A 44 -7.51 3.45 -12.29
CA LEU A 44 -7.13 2.53 -11.23
C LEU A 44 -6.03 1.57 -11.69
N ALA A 45 -6.09 1.07 -12.93
CA ALA A 45 -5.05 0.23 -13.49
C ALA A 45 -3.71 0.98 -13.62
N ASP A 46 -3.74 2.23 -14.09
CA ASP A 46 -2.57 3.11 -14.20
C ASP A 46 -1.90 3.36 -12.83
N LEU A 47 -2.70 3.42 -11.77
CA LEU A 47 -2.22 3.57 -10.40
C LEU A 47 -1.85 2.23 -9.73
N GLY A 48 -2.05 1.09 -10.40
CA GLY A 48 -1.87 -0.25 -9.83
C GLY A 48 -2.83 -0.55 -8.67
N LEU A 49 -4.00 0.09 -8.67
CA LEU A 49 -5.08 -0.06 -7.70
C LEU A 49 -6.22 -0.95 -8.23
N ASP A 50 -6.00 -1.61 -9.36
CA ASP A 50 -6.84 -2.67 -9.90
C ASP A 50 -6.48 -4.03 -9.30
N SER A 51 -7.19 -5.10 -9.72
CA SER A 51 -6.96 -6.44 -9.17
C SER A 51 -5.54 -6.93 -9.37
N ASP A 52 -4.95 -6.67 -10.54
CA ASP A 52 -3.64 -7.18 -10.90
C ASP A 52 -2.54 -6.44 -10.13
N GLY A 53 -2.66 -5.11 -10.00
CA GLY A 53 -1.80 -4.30 -9.17
C GLY A 53 -1.86 -4.68 -7.69
N LEU A 54 -3.05 -4.96 -7.15
CA LEU A 54 -3.21 -5.44 -5.77
C LEU A 54 -2.55 -6.82 -5.55
N VAL A 55 -2.73 -7.76 -6.48
CA VAL A 55 -2.11 -9.09 -6.41
C VAL A 55 -0.58 -8.98 -6.48
N LEU A 56 -0.05 -8.15 -7.37
CA LEU A 56 1.39 -7.90 -7.46
C LEU A 56 1.92 -7.32 -6.14
N ALA A 57 1.25 -6.30 -5.62
CA ALA A 57 1.68 -5.65 -4.39
C ALA A 57 1.69 -6.60 -3.18
N ALA A 58 0.70 -7.51 -3.10
CA ALA A 58 0.66 -8.54 -2.07
C ALA A 58 1.81 -9.53 -2.18
N LYS A 59 2.13 -10.01 -3.40
CA LYS A 59 3.26 -10.92 -3.65
C LYS A 59 4.59 -10.28 -3.24
N GLU A 60 4.81 -9.02 -3.62
CA GLU A 60 6.01 -8.28 -3.24
C GLU A 60 6.14 -8.11 -1.71
N LEU A 61 5.02 -7.83 -1.03
CA LEU A 61 5.00 -7.70 0.43
C LEU A 61 5.38 -9.03 1.11
N MET A 62 4.84 -10.16 0.62
CA MET A 62 5.17 -11.49 1.13
C MET A 62 6.64 -11.84 0.94
N GLN A 63 7.22 -11.51 -0.22
CA GLN A 63 8.65 -11.74 -0.48
C GLN A 63 9.54 -10.95 0.51
N ARG A 64 9.20 -9.68 0.76
CA ARG A 64 9.92 -8.85 1.73
C ARG A 64 9.81 -9.40 3.17
N ALA A 65 8.62 -9.89 3.54
CA ALA A 65 8.41 -10.57 4.83
C ALA A 65 9.33 -11.79 5.00
N GLY A 66 9.43 -12.62 3.94
CA GLY A 66 10.24 -13.84 3.92
C GLY A 66 11.74 -13.57 3.97
N GLN A 67 12.23 -12.56 3.23
CA GLN A 67 13.65 -12.19 3.21
C GLN A 67 14.15 -11.72 4.58
N ARG A 68 13.30 -11.06 5.39
CA ARG A 68 13.69 -10.55 6.70
C ARG A 68 13.80 -11.61 7.79
N SER A 69 13.07 -12.72 7.63
CA SER A 69 13.18 -13.87 8.54
C SER A 69 14.47 -14.67 8.33
N ALA A 70 15.16 -14.50 7.19
CA ALA A 70 16.38 -15.22 6.84
C ALA A 70 17.68 -14.51 7.29
N THR A 71 17.58 -13.26 7.77
CA THR A 71 18.75 -12.42 8.15
C THR A 71 18.89 -12.27 9.67
N LEU A 72 18.09 -12.99 10.46
CA LEU A 72 18.17 -13.08 11.92
C LEU A 72 18.60 -14.49 12.33
#